data_AF-A0A7L1Z331-F1
#
_entry.id   AF-A0A7L1Z331-F1
#
_cell.length_a   1.000
_cell.length_b   1.000
_cell.length_c   1.000
_cell.angle_alpha   90.00
_cell.angle_beta   90.00
_cell.angle_gamma   90.00
#
_symmetry.space_group_name_H-M   'P 1'
#
loop_
_entity.id
_entity.type
_entity.pdbx_description
1 polymer ?
#
loop_
_entity_poly.entity_id
_entity_poly.type
_entity_poly.pdbx_seq_one_letter_code
_entity_poly.pdbx_strand_id
1 'polypeptide(L)'
;LWGRNVHDSIAKFLQFQLTVNVVAVVVAFTGACVTQVRAPGQAVQMLWVNLIMDTLASLALATEPPTEELLRRRPHGRDHPLVSPTMLRNILGHALYQLLVIFTFLF
;
A
#
# COMPACT_ATOMS: atom_id res chain seq x y z
N LEU A 1 7.77 7.26 -23.21
CA LEU A 1 6.36 7.41 -22.82
C LEU A 1 5.89 6.22 -21.98
N TRP A 2 5.82 5.03 -22.56
CA TRP A 2 5.41 3.80 -21.87
C TRP A 2 6.27 3.44 -20.65
N GLY A 3 7.60 3.52 -20.75
CA GLY A 3 8.49 3.26 -19.61
C GLY A 3 8.32 4.23 -18.42
N ARG A 4 7.87 5.47 -18.66
CA ARG A 4 7.56 6.44 -17.59
C ARG A 4 6.23 6.12 -16.91
N ASN A 5 5.21 5.68 -17.68
CA ASN A 5 3.97 5.16 -17.11
C ASN A 5 4.21 3.95 -16.23
N VAL A 6 4.96 2.97 -16.73
CA VAL A 6 5.26 1.75 -15.97
C VAL A 6 5.95 2.06 -14.64
N HIS A 7 6.90 3.01 -14.62
CA HIS A 7 7.56 3.40 -13.37
C HIS A 7 6.62 4.10 -12.38
N ASP A 8 5.79 5.04 -12.84
CA ASP A 8 4.80 5.71 -12.00
C ASP A 8 3.74 4.71 -11.49
N SER A 9 3.32 3.76 -12.33
CA SER A 9 2.44 2.67 -11.92
C SER A 9 3.11 1.81 -10.85
N ILE A 10 4.35 1.36 -11.04
CA ILE A 10 5.08 0.58 -10.03
C ILE A 10 5.18 1.36 -8.71
N ALA A 11 5.48 2.65 -8.75
CA ALA A 11 5.54 3.48 -7.55
C ALA A 11 4.18 3.54 -6.83
N LYS A 12 3.08 3.83 -7.53
CA LYS A 12 1.72 3.83 -6.95
C LYS A 12 1.34 2.48 -6.35
N PHE A 13 1.67 1.38 -7.02
CA PHE A 13 1.44 0.02 -6.52
C PHE A 13 2.24 -0.23 -5.24
N LEU A 14 3.53 0.13 -5.25
CA LEU A 14 4.39 0.01 -4.07
C LEU A 14 3.84 0.86 -2.90
N GLN A 15 3.29 2.04 -3.18
CA GLN A 15 2.63 2.88 -2.17
C GLN A 15 1.50 2.13 -1.47
N PHE A 16 0.62 1.55 -2.28
CA PHE A 16 -0.57 0.87 -1.81
C PHE A 16 -0.19 -0.39 -1.02
N GLN A 17 0.66 -1.23 -1.60
CA GLN A 17 1.07 -2.49 -1.00
C GLN A 17 1.85 -2.28 0.31
N LEU A 18 2.72 -1.28 0.37
CA LEU A 18 3.49 -0.99 1.57
C LEU A 18 2.60 -0.41 2.70
N THR A 19 1.63 0.44 2.35
CA THR A 19 0.65 0.97 3.33
C THR A 19 -0.16 -0.16 3.97
N VAL A 20 -0.72 -1.05 3.14
CA VAL A 20 -1.56 -2.17 3.59
C VAL A 20 -0.75 -3.16 4.43
N ASN A 21 0.46 -3.51 3.99
CA ASN A 21 1.32 -4.42 4.76
C ASN A 21 1.71 -3.85 6.13
N VAL A 22 2.04 -2.55 6.23
CA VAL A 22 2.34 -1.92 7.52
C VAL A 22 1.14 -1.98 8.45
N VAL A 23 -0.06 -1.63 7.97
CA VAL A 23 -1.30 -1.69 8.79
C VAL A 23 -1.58 -3.14 9.23
N ALA A 24 -1.48 -4.11 8.31
CA ALA A 24 -1.72 -5.51 8.63
C ALA A 24 -0.76 -6.05 9.70
N VAL A 25 0.53 -5.73 9.60
CA VAL A 25 1.54 -6.14 10.59
C VAL A 25 1.26 -5.50 11.94
N VAL A 26 0.97 -4.20 11.98
CA VAL A 26 0.69 -3.49 13.25
C VAL A 26 -0.58 -4.01 13.91
N VAL A 27 -1.65 -4.26 13.14
CA VAL A 27 -2.90 -4.84 13.66
C VAL A 27 -2.68 -6.27 14.14
N ALA A 28 -1.94 -7.10 13.40
CA ALA A 28 -1.64 -8.47 13.81
C ALA A 28 -0.78 -8.50 15.08
N PHE A 29 0.23 -7.63 15.18
CA PHE A 29 1.09 -7.52 16.36
C PHE A 29 0.30 -7.04 17.58
N THR A 30 -0.46 -5.95 17.44
CA THR A 30 -1.26 -5.40 18.54
C THR A 30 -2.37 -6.38 18.94
N GLY A 31 -2.99 -7.01 17.94
CA GLY A 31 -3.97 -8.07 18.11
C GLY A 31 -3.41 -9.21 18.94
N ALA A 32 -2.21 -9.73 18.64
CA ALA A 32 -1.55 -10.80 19.39
C ALA A 32 -1.09 -10.40 20.80
N CYS A 33 -0.70 -9.14 21.01
CA CYS A 33 -0.31 -8.62 22.32
C CYS A 33 -1.49 -8.42 23.27
N VAL A 34 -2.62 -7.91 22.77
CA VAL A 34 -3.81 -7.57 23.56
C VAL A 34 -4.74 -8.76 23.72
N THR A 35 -5.04 -9.41 22.61
CA THR A 35 -5.94 -10.56 22.54
C THR A 35 -5.03 -11.74 22.26
N GLN A 36 -5.00 -12.75 23.12
CA GLN A 36 -4.31 -14.01 22.78
C GLN A 36 -5.07 -14.69 21.62
N VAL A 37 -4.99 -14.14 20.40
CA VAL A 37 -5.71 -14.57 19.20
C VAL A 37 -5.15 -15.92 18.81
N ARG A 38 -5.71 -16.96 19.44
CA ARG A 38 -5.35 -18.37 19.28
C ARG A 38 -6.05 -19.04 18.09
N ALA A 39 -6.66 -18.29 17.17
CA ALA A 39 -7.42 -18.85 16.06
C ALA A 39 -6.64 -18.73 14.73
N PRO A 40 -6.05 -19.82 14.21
CA PRO A 40 -5.34 -19.85 12.92
C PRO A 40 -6.19 -19.34 11.74
N GLY A 41 -7.52 -19.46 11.84
CA GLY A 41 -8.45 -19.03 10.79
C GLY A 41 -8.45 -17.52 10.52
N GLN A 42 -8.20 -16.67 11.54
CA GLN A 42 -8.15 -15.22 11.35
C GLN A 42 -6.88 -14.78 10.61
N ALA A 43 -5.75 -15.46 10.85
CA ALA A 43 -4.51 -15.22 10.13
C ALA A 43 -4.64 -15.55 8.64
N VAL A 44 -5.26 -16.69 8.31
CA VAL A 44 -5.51 -17.09 6.91
C VAL A 44 -6.49 -16.14 6.23
N GLN A 45 -7.53 -15.66 6.92
CA GLN A 45 -8.45 -14.65 6.38
C GLN A 45 -7.75 -13.33 6.08
N MET A 46 -6.91 -12.82 6.98
CA MET A 46 -6.12 -11.61 6.73
C MET A 46 -5.14 -11.79 5.56
N LEU A 47 -4.48 -12.95 5.47
CA LEU A 47 -3.58 -13.28 4.36
C LEU A 47 -4.33 -13.31 3.02
N TRP A 48 -5.50 -13.96 2.98
CA TRP A 48 -6.31 -14.06 1.78
C TRP A 48 -6.85 -12.69 1.32
N VAL A 49 -7.28 -11.83 2.26
CA VAL A 49 -7.69 -10.45 1.94
C VAL A 49 -6.52 -9.66 1.36
N ASN A 50 -5.32 -9.79 1.93
CA ASN A 50 -4.12 -9.14 1.41
C ASN A 50 -3.78 -9.61 -0.02
N LEU A 51 -3.86 -10.91 -0.29
CA LEU A 51 -3.59 -11.49 -1.60
C LEU A 51 -4.58 -11.04 -2.69
N ILE A 52 -5.89 -11.01 -2.37
CA ILE A 52 -6.92 -10.49 -3.29
C ILE A 52 -6.70 -9.00 -3.57
N MET A 53 -6.36 -8.23 -2.54
CA MET A 53 -6.17 -6.78 -2.66
C MET A 53 -4.96 -6.45 -3.56
N ASP A 54 -3.86 -7.18 -3.38
CA ASP A 54 -2.65 -7.02 -4.20
C ASP A 54 -2.89 -7.40 -5.67
N THR A 55 -3.61 -8.49 -5.93
CA THR A 55 -3.96 -8.91 -7.30
C THR A 55 -4.89 -7.91 -7.99
N LEU A 56 -5.97 -7.46 -7.32
CA LEU A 56 -6.87 -6.44 -7.87
C LEU A 56 -6.19 -5.08 -8.06
N ALA A 57 -5.32 -4.67 -7.15
CA ALA A 57 -4.56 -3.42 -7.28
C ALA A 57 -3.58 -3.48 -8.47
N SER A 58 -2.89 -4.61 -8.67
CA SER A 58 -2.03 -4.81 -9.83
C SER A 58 -2.81 -4.72 -11.15
N LEU A 59 -4.04 -5.27 -11.19
CA LEU A 59 -4.91 -5.25 -12.36
C LEU A 59 -5.43 -3.85 -12.67
N ALA A 60 -5.83 -3.11 -11.62
CA ALA A 60 -6.26 -1.72 -11.73
C ALA A 60 -5.13 -0.82 -12.26
N LEU A 61 -3.88 -1.10 -11.89
CA LEU A 61 -2.73 -0.36 -12.40
C LEU A 61 -2.29 -0.78 -13.81
N ALA A 62 -2.45 -2.04 -14.19
CA ALA A 62 -2.20 -2.49 -15.55
C ALA A 62 -3.17 -1.85 -16.57
N THR A 63 -4.29 -1.30 -16.09
CA THR A 63 -5.33 -0.67 -16.90
C THR A 63 -5.27 0.86 -16.93
N GLU A 64 -4.33 1.52 -16.21
CA GLU A 64 -4.16 2.98 -16.30
C GLU A 64 -3.59 3.38 -17.68
N PRO A 65 -4.31 4.15 -18.50
CA PRO A 65 -3.84 4.58 -19.82
C PRO A 65 -2.77 5.68 -19.71
N PRO A 66 -1.86 5.77 -20.70
CA PRO A 66 -0.76 6.71 -20.64
C PRO A 66 -1.21 8.18 -20.70
N THR A 67 -0.91 8.97 -19.67
CA THR A 67 -1.27 10.41 -19.63
C THR A 67 -0.17 11.30 -20.23
N GLU A 68 -0.51 12.27 -21.09
CA GLU A 68 0.47 13.20 -21.70
C GLU A 68 1.18 14.12 -20.70
N GLU A 69 0.63 14.30 -19.48
CA GLU A 69 1.29 15.04 -18.40
C GLU A 69 2.65 14.45 -17.99
N LEU A 70 2.86 13.15 -18.22
CA LEU A 70 4.14 12.49 -17.99
C LEU A 70 5.27 13.06 -18.84
N LEU A 71 4.99 13.66 -20.01
CA LEU A 71 6.00 14.29 -20.84
C LEU A 71 6.43 15.68 -20.33
N ARG A 72 5.57 16.37 -19.58
CA ARG A 72 5.86 17.73 -19.06
C ARG A 72 6.71 17.73 -17.79
N ARG A 73 6.80 16.59 -17.10
CA ARG A 73 7.64 16.44 -15.90
C ARG A 73 9.12 16.29 -16.29
N ARG A 74 10.01 16.99 -15.56
CA ARG A 74 11.48 16.81 -15.69
C ARG A 74 11.82 15.31 -15.58
N PRO A 75 12.78 14.80 -16.38
CA PRO A 75 13.15 13.38 -16.34
C PRO A 75 13.62 13.02 -14.92
N HIS A 76 13.14 11.89 -14.40
CA HIS A 76 13.64 11.34 -13.14
C HIS A 76 15.14 11.08 -13.30
N GLY A 77 15.97 11.72 -12.46
CA GLY A 77 17.40 11.43 -12.39
C GLY A 77 17.63 10.01 -11.89
N ARG A 78 18.75 9.39 -12.27
CA ARG A 78 19.10 8.00 -11.88
C ARG A 78 19.14 7.78 -10.35
N ASP A 79 19.28 8.86 -9.57
CA ASP A 79 19.33 8.85 -8.10
C ASP A 79 18.00 9.21 -7.41
N HIS A 80 16.88 9.33 -8.15
CA HIS A 80 15.60 9.65 -7.50
C HIS A 80 15.07 8.39 -6.78
N PRO A 81 14.82 8.45 -5.46
CA PRO A 81 14.26 7.31 -4.74
C PRO A 81 12.88 6.95 -5.31
N LEU A 82 12.61 5.65 -5.45
CA LEU A 82 11.29 5.14 -5.89
C LEU A 82 10.17 5.66 -5.00
N VAL A 83 10.46 5.84 -3.71
CA VAL A 83 9.54 6.40 -2.71
C VAL A 83 9.95 7.84 -2.40
N SER A 84 9.12 8.79 -2.84
CA SER A 84 9.27 10.20 -2.50
C SER A 84 8.92 10.45 -1.02
N PRO A 85 9.57 11.41 -0.33
CA PRO A 85 9.16 11.81 1.02
C PRO A 85 7.69 12.28 1.09
N THR A 86 7.14 12.85 0.01
CA THR A 86 5.71 13.21 -0.07
C THR A 86 4.82 11.97 -0.12
N MET A 87 5.25 10.93 -0.84
CA MET A 87 4.58 9.64 -0.93
C MET A 87 4.60 8.93 0.43
N LEU A 88 5.73 8.95 1.13
CA LEU A 88 5.87 8.43 2.48
C LEU A 88 4.92 9.12 3.47
N ARG A 89 4.79 10.46 3.39
CA ARG A 89 3.85 11.21 4.23
C ARG A 89 2.39 10.79 3.98
N ASN A 90 2.01 10.55 2.73
CA ASN A 90 0.68 10.03 2.41
C ASN A 90 0.49 8.60 2.93
N ILE A 91 1.47 7.71 2.76
CA ILE A 91 1.43 6.34 3.30
C ILE A 91 1.19 6.38 4.81
N LEU A 92 2.00 7.15 5.56
CA LEU A 92 1.88 7.26 7.00
C LEU A 92 0.53 7.87 7.44
N GLY A 93 0.04 8.89 6.73
CA GLY A 93 -1.27 9.49 7.03
C GLY A 93 -2.43 8.50 6.85
N HIS A 94 -2.46 7.76 5.74
CA HIS A 94 -3.48 6.74 5.49
C HIS A 94 -3.37 5.56 6.46
N ALA A 95 -2.14 5.10 6.75
CA ALA A 95 -1.90 4.02 7.71
C ALA A 95 -2.38 4.41 9.12
N LEU A 96 -2.06 5.63 9.56
CA LEU A 96 -2.49 6.13 10.87
C LEU A 96 -4.02 6.22 10.97
N TYR A 97 -4.68 6.72 9.92
CA TYR A 97 -6.14 6.79 9.86
C TYR A 97 -6.77 5.40 9.95
N GLN A 98 -6.31 4.44 9.16
CA GLN A 98 -6.80 3.07 9.20
C GLN A 98 -6.57 2.41 10.57
N LEU A 99 -5.41 2.62 11.17
CA LEU A 99 -5.11 2.11 12.51
C LEU A 99 -6.04 2.70 13.58
N LEU A 100 -6.27 4.01 13.56
CA LEU A 100 -7.20 4.67 14.49
C LEU A 100 -8.62 4.12 14.36
N VAL A 101 -9.12 3.97 13.13
CA VAL A 101 -10.44 3.40 12.87
C VAL A 101 -10.51 1.96 13.39
N ILE A 102 -9.54 1.12 13.03
CA ILE A 102 -9.51 -0.29 13.47
C ILE A 102 -9.46 -0.37 15.00
N PHE A 103 -8.58 0.40 15.66
CA PHE A 103 -8.50 0.38 17.11
C PHE A 103 -9.77 0.89 17.80
N THR A 104 -10.47 1.88 17.23
CA THR A 104 -11.75 2.38 17.77
C THR A 104 -12.88 1.35 17.63
N PHE A 105 -12.83 0.48 16.61
CA PHE A 105 -13.82 -0.59 16.45
C PHE A 105 -13.46 -1.86 17.24
N LEU A 106 -12.17 -2.08 17.53
CA LEU A 106 -11.67 -3.30 18.17
C LEU A 106 -11.62 -3.21 19.71
N PHE A 107 -11.55 -2.00 20.27
CA PHE A 107 -11.65 -1.68 21.69
C PHE A 107 -12.93 -0.90 21.98
#